data_AF-A0A9P0Q4H3-F1
#
_entry.id   AF-A0A9P0Q4H3-F1
#
_cell.length_a   1.000
_cell.length_b   1.000
_cell.length_c   1.000
_cell.angle_alpha   90.00
_cell.angle_beta   90.00
_cell.angle_gamma   90.00
#
_symmetry.space_group_name_H-M   'P 1'
#
loop_
_entity.id
_entity.type
_entity.pdbx_description
1 polymer ?
#
loop_
_entity_poly.entity_id
_entity_poly.type
_entity_poly.pdbx_seq_one_letter_code
_entity_poly.pdbx_strand_id
1 'polypeptide(L)'
;MFCNGDNRPPNCGKDCQCVHTVDIPLNAIVEVVLVDEVQSPNLSHPFHLHGYSFHVVGIGRSPDQNVKKINLKHALDLDRKGLLHRHFKLPPLKDTIAVPNNGYVILRFRADNPGFWLFHCHFLFHIVIGMNLVFHVGTQHDLPPVPEGFPKCGDHLPPIMFL
;
A
#
# COMPACT_ATOMS: atom_id res chain seq x y z
N MET A 1 9.96 -5.77 -3.79
CA MET A 1 8.68 -5.20 -4.29
C MET A 1 7.97 -6.29 -5.07
N PHE A 2 6.70 -6.55 -4.76
CA PHE A 2 5.89 -7.51 -5.51
C PHE A 2 5.28 -6.86 -6.75
N CYS A 3 4.93 -7.67 -7.73
CA CYS A 3 4.27 -7.22 -8.94
C CYS A 3 2.77 -7.01 -8.77
N ASN A 4 2.22 -6.11 -9.60
CA ASN A 4 0.78 -5.98 -9.79
C ASN A 4 0.22 -7.35 -10.22
N GLY A 5 -0.93 -7.74 -9.66
CA GLY A 5 -1.65 -8.96 -10.05
C GLY A 5 -2.05 -8.97 -11.54
N ASP A 6 -2.34 -7.80 -12.09
CA ASP A 6 -2.86 -7.63 -13.45
C ASP A 6 -1.77 -7.29 -14.48
N ASN A 7 -0.58 -6.86 -14.04
CA ASN A 7 0.48 -6.39 -14.93
C ASN A 7 1.85 -6.93 -14.50
N ARG A 8 2.09 -8.20 -14.83
CA ARG A 8 3.35 -8.92 -14.54
C ARG A 8 4.27 -8.90 -15.77
N PRO A 9 5.60 -8.77 -15.59
CA PRO A 9 6.55 -8.91 -16.69
C PRO A 9 6.41 -10.26 -17.43
N PRO A 10 6.65 -10.33 -18.75
CA PRO A 10 6.73 -11.60 -19.45
C PRO A 10 7.86 -12.47 -18.84
N ASN A 11 7.56 -13.74 -18.54
CA ASN A 11 8.43 -14.71 -17.84
C ASN A 11 8.57 -14.54 -16.31
N CYS A 12 7.63 -13.85 -15.68
CA CYS A 12 7.53 -13.68 -14.23
C CYS A 12 7.09 -15.00 -13.54
N GLY A 13 8.05 -15.70 -12.92
CA GLY A 13 7.84 -16.96 -12.19
C GLY A 13 7.17 -16.79 -10.82
N LYS A 14 7.33 -17.78 -9.94
CA LYS A 14 6.67 -17.83 -8.62
C LYS A 14 7.12 -16.69 -7.67
N ASP A 15 8.39 -16.28 -7.75
CA ASP A 15 9.02 -15.26 -6.87
C ASP A 15 9.38 -13.99 -7.65
N CYS A 16 8.40 -13.47 -8.38
CA CYS A 16 8.63 -12.35 -9.26
C CYS A 16 8.78 -11.03 -8.50
N GLN A 17 9.84 -10.30 -8.83
CA GLN A 17 10.15 -9.00 -8.26
C GLN A 17 9.98 -7.92 -9.32
N CYS A 18 9.17 -6.92 -9.03
CA CYS A 18 9.11 -5.71 -9.83
C CYS A 18 8.58 -4.54 -8.99
N VAL A 19 8.76 -3.32 -9.49
CA VAL A 19 8.25 -2.11 -8.82
C VAL A 19 6.75 -2.02 -9.09
N HIS A 20 5.91 -2.25 -8.07
CA HIS A 20 4.49 -1.99 -8.19
C HIS A 20 4.20 -0.52 -7.92
N THR A 21 3.91 0.19 -9.00
CA THR A 21 3.44 1.58 -8.96
C THR A 21 1.95 1.62 -9.30
N VAL A 22 1.22 2.50 -8.62
CA VAL A 22 -0.17 2.84 -8.90
C VAL A 22 -0.25 4.32 -9.23
N ASP A 23 -0.60 4.63 -10.48
CA ASP A 23 -0.77 6.01 -10.95
C ASP A 23 -2.12 6.58 -10.47
N ILE A 24 -2.07 7.77 -9.86
CA ILE A 24 -3.21 8.45 -9.26
C ILE A 24 -3.28 9.89 -9.80
N PRO A 25 -4.42 10.32 -10.36
CA PRO A 25 -4.61 11.71 -10.77
C PRO A 25 -4.46 12.68 -9.58
N LEU A 26 -3.81 13.82 -9.81
CA LEU A 26 -3.71 14.88 -8.81
C LEU A 26 -5.11 15.34 -8.36
N ASN A 27 -5.27 15.57 -7.06
CA ASN A 27 -6.51 15.93 -6.36
C ASN A 27 -7.61 14.85 -6.30
N ALA A 28 -7.35 13.63 -6.79
CA ALA A 28 -8.28 12.52 -6.64
C ALA A 28 -8.57 12.20 -5.17
N ILE A 29 -9.81 11.79 -4.87
CA ILE A 29 -10.13 11.16 -3.58
C ILE A 29 -9.90 9.67 -3.73
N VAL A 30 -8.91 9.16 -3.02
CA VAL A 30 -8.49 7.76 -3.10
C VAL A 30 -9.08 7.00 -1.92
N GLU A 31 -9.66 5.82 -2.19
CA GLU A 31 -10.05 4.86 -1.16
C GLU A 31 -9.22 3.58 -1.33
N VAL A 32 -8.56 3.15 -0.25
CA VAL A 32 -7.76 1.93 -0.23
C VAL A 32 -8.43 0.94 0.71
N VAL A 33 -8.85 -0.21 0.18
CA VAL A 33 -9.34 -1.35 0.97
C VAL A 33 -8.19 -2.33 1.12
N LEU A 34 -7.59 -2.36 2.31
CA LEU A 34 -6.45 -3.21 2.62
C LEU A 34 -6.93 -4.45 3.40
N VAL A 35 -6.55 -5.63 2.92
CA VAL A 35 -7.01 -6.92 3.47
C VAL A 35 -5.79 -7.71 3.93
N ASP A 36 -5.82 -8.16 5.18
CA ASP A 36 -4.82 -9.09 5.72
C ASP A 36 -5.36 -10.52 5.61
N GLU A 37 -4.78 -11.31 4.69
CA GLU A 37 -5.17 -12.71 4.48
C GLU A 37 -4.49 -13.68 5.46
N VAL A 38 -3.57 -13.23 6.31
CA VAL A 38 -2.82 -14.14 7.18
C VAL A 38 -3.66 -14.54 8.40
N GLN A 39 -3.58 -15.81 8.80
CA GLN A 39 -4.22 -16.38 10.00
C GLN A 39 -3.17 -16.76 11.04
N SER A 40 -2.31 -15.82 11.41
CA SER A 40 -1.30 -16.04 12.44
C SER A 40 -1.68 -15.25 13.68
N PRO A 41 -2.01 -15.90 14.81
CA PRO A 41 -2.28 -15.21 16.06
C PRO A 41 -1.11 -14.27 16.40
N ASN A 42 -1.42 -13.04 16.80
CA ASN A 42 -0.46 -11.98 17.13
C ASN A 42 0.36 -11.40 15.96
N LEU A 43 0.07 -11.76 14.71
CA LEU A 43 0.63 -11.08 13.55
C LEU A 43 -0.33 -10.01 13.05
N SER A 44 0.13 -8.76 13.03
CA SER A 44 -0.56 -7.66 12.37
C SER A 44 0.40 -6.97 11.41
N HIS A 45 -0.16 -6.34 10.37
CA HIS A 45 0.63 -5.62 9.38
C HIS A 45 0.37 -4.12 9.55
N PRO A 46 1.27 -3.37 10.21
CA PRO A 46 1.16 -1.91 10.28
C PRO A 46 1.49 -1.36 8.90
N PHE A 47 0.55 -0.69 8.23
CA PHE A 47 0.82 -0.04 6.95
C PHE A 47 0.98 1.46 7.12
N HIS A 48 2.05 1.98 6.56
CA HIS A 48 2.44 3.39 6.58
C HIS A 48 2.43 3.97 5.16
N LEU A 49 1.95 5.22 5.03
CA LEU A 49 1.95 5.97 3.77
C LEU A 49 2.83 7.21 3.91
N HIS A 50 3.83 7.33 3.05
CA HIS A 50 4.67 8.53 2.96
C HIS A 50 3.90 9.70 2.35
N GLY A 51 4.27 10.93 2.70
CA GLY A 51 3.75 12.15 2.07
C GLY A 51 2.30 12.51 2.41
N TYR A 52 1.59 11.66 3.14
CA TYR A 52 0.18 11.83 3.48
C TYR A 52 -0.15 11.39 4.90
N SER A 53 -1.21 11.98 5.45
CA SER A 53 -2.06 11.31 6.42
C SER A 53 -3.36 10.89 5.74
N PHE A 54 -4.01 9.86 6.26
CA PHE A 54 -5.27 9.31 5.76
C PHE A 54 -6.30 9.17 6.87
N HIS A 55 -7.57 9.25 6.50
CA HIS A 55 -8.68 8.92 7.38
C HIS A 55 -8.94 7.42 7.37
N VAL A 56 -8.99 6.80 8.55
CA VAL A 56 -9.43 5.40 8.69
C VAL A 56 -10.96 5.40 8.76
N VAL A 57 -11.61 5.08 7.65
CA VAL A 57 -13.08 5.11 7.54
C VAL A 57 -13.72 3.76 7.80
N GLY A 58 -12.96 2.67 7.84
CA GLY A 58 -13.49 1.35 8.17
C GLY A 58 -12.39 0.44 8.70
N ILE A 59 -12.74 -0.44 9.62
CA ILE A 59 -11.84 -1.47 10.15
C ILE A 59 -12.71 -2.63 10.66
N GLY A 60 -12.31 -3.86 10.37
CA GLY A 60 -13.12 -5.00 10.78
C GLY A 60 -12.58 -6.35 10.35
N ARG A 61 -13.44 -7.35 10.50
CA ARG A 61 -13.24 -8.73 10.06
C ARG A 61 -14.48 -9.18 9.28
N SER A 62 -14.44 -10.38 8.70
CA SER A 62 -15.62 -10.97 8.07
C SER A 62 -16.80 -10.98 9.06
N PRO A 63 -17.99 -10.49 8.66
CA PRO A 63 -19.19 -10.59 9.49
C PRO A 63 -19.72 -12.03 9.55
N ASP A 64 -19.40 -12.86 8.55
CA ASP A 64 -19.71 -14.30 8.56
C ASP A 64 -18.68 -15.04 9.42
N GLN A 65 -19.16 -15.60 10.54
CA GLN A 65 -18.35 -16.37 11.49
C GLN A 65 -17.88 -17.73 10.94
N ASN A 66 -18.51 -18.23 9.87
CA ASN A 66 -18.09 -19.47 9.21
C ASN A 66 -16.87 -19.24 8.30
N VAL A 67 -16.60 -17.99 7.92
CA VAL A 67 -15.44 -17.62 7.11
C VAL A 67 -14.21 -17.62 7.99
N LYS A 68 -13.48 -18.73 7.95
CA LYS A 68 -12.22 -18.86 8.67
C LYS A 68 -11.19 -17.87 8.14
N LYS A 69 -11.09 -17.67 6.83
CA LYS A 69 -10.06 -16.85 6.16
C LYS A 69 -10.69 -15.77 5.27
N ILE A 70 -10.40 -14.50 5.52
CA ILE A 70 -10.66 -13.44 4.54
C ILE A 70 -9.60 -13.50 3.44
N ASN A 71 -10.05 -13.30 2.20
CA ASN A 71 -9.18 -13.10 1.06
C ASN A 71 -9.72 -11.97 0.19
N LEU A 72 -8.95 -11.57 -0.81
CA LEU A 72 -9.36 -10.51 -1.74
C LEU A 72 -10.75 -10.74 -2.34
N LYS A 73 -11.07 -11.96 -2.79
CA LYS A 73 -12.38 -12.28 -3.38
C LYS A 73 -13.53 -12.08 -2.39
N HIS A 74 -13.35 -12.51 -1.15
CA HIS A 74 -14.35 -12.35 -0.09
C HIS A 74 -14.53 -10.88 0.28
N ALA A 75 -13.43 -10.13 0.43
CA ALA A 75 -13.49 -8.70 0.71
C ALA A 75 -14.22 -7.93 -0.40
N LEU A 76 -13.96 -8.24 -1.66
CA LEU A 76 -14.67 -7.65 -2.81
C LEU A 76 -16.17 -7.97 -2.80
N ASP A 77 -16.56 -9.20 -2.43
CA ASP A 77 -17.98 -9.58 -2.32
C ASP A 77 -18.68 -8.84 -1.17
N LEU A 78 -18.03 -8.77 0.00
CA LEU A 78 -18.51 -7.98 1.13
C LEU A 78 -18.68 -6.51 0.73
N ASP A 79 -17.74 -5.96 -0.03
CA ASP A 79 -17.78 -4.57 -0.45
C ASP A 79 -18.96 -4.28 -1.40
N ARG A 80 -19.14 -5.14 -2.41
CA ARG A 80 -20.27 -5.06 -3.35
C ARG A 80 -21.63 -5.18 -2.66
N LYS A 81 -21.70 -5.95 -1.58
CA LYS A 81 -22.92 -6.10 -0.75
C LYS A 81 -23.09 -4.97 0.28
N GLY A 82 -22.17 -4.02 0.38
CA GLY A 82 -22.22 -2.94 1.36
C GLY A 82 -21.92 -3.39 2.80
N LEU A 83 -21.29 -4.55 2.98
CA LEU A 83 -20.96 -5.16 4.28
C LEU A 83 -19.59 -4.73 4.82
N LEU A 84 -18.78 -4.05 4.01
CA LEU A 84 -17.61 -3.31 4.49
C LEU A 84 -18.05 -1.91 4.95
N HIS A 85 -18.48 -1.79 6.21
CA HIS A 85 -19.05 -0.56 6.73
C HIS A 85 -18.03 0.59 6.77
N ARG A 86 -18.48 1.78 6.36
CA ARG A 86 -17.70 3.02 6.38
C ARG A 86 -18.31 4.03 7.35
N HIS A 87 -17.47 4.62 8.19
CA HIS A 87 -17.80 5.64 9.16
C HIS A 87 -17.18 6.98 8.73
N PHE A 88 -17.99 7.86 8.16
CA PHE A 88 -17.52 9.16 7.64
C PHE A 88 -17.61 10.31 8.66
N LYS A 89 -18.23 10.08 9.82
CA LYS A 89 -18.34 11.11 10.87
C LYS A 89 -17.09 11.06 11.75
N LEU A 90 -16.23 12.07 11.61
CA LEU A 90 -14.98 12.24 12.38
C LEU A 90 -14.06 11.01 12.38
N PRO A 91 -13.71 10.43 11.21
CA PRO A 91 -12.77 9.33 11.16
C PRO A 91 -11.37 9.78 11.61
N PRO A 92 -10.64 8.96 12.40
CA PRO A 92 -9.31 9.32 12.88
C PRO A 92 -8.35 9.50 11.71
N LEU A 93 -7.55 10.57 11.77
CA LEU A 93 -6.48 10.87 10.83
C LEU A 93 -5.18 10.22 11.32
N LYS A 94 -4.53 9.43 10.47
CA LYS A 94 -3.30 8.66 10.78
C LYS A 94 -2.39 8.59 9.57
N ASP A 95 -1.10 8.36 9.78
CA ASP A 95 -0.15 7.98 8.72
C ASP A 95 0.14 6.47 8.70
N THR A 96 -0.21 5.78 9.79
CA THR A 96 0.10 4.37 10.02
C THR A 96 -1.06 3.69 10.74
N ILE A 97 -1.41 2.47 10.31
CA ILE A 97 -2.47 1.67 10.93
C ILE A 97 -2.15 0.18 10.89
N ALA A 98 -2.35 -0.51 12.01
CA ALA A 98 -2.29 -1.96 12.05
C ALA A 98 -3.53 -2.57 11.40
N VAL A 99 -3.33 -3.30 10.31
CA VAL A 99 -4.41 -4.11 9.72
C VAL A 99 -4.69 -5.27 10.68
N PRO A 100 -5.95 -5.48 11.11
CA PRO A 100 -6.29 -6.60 11.96
C PRO A 100 -5.96 -7.92 11.28
N ASN A 101 -5.41 -8.87 12.04
CA ASN A 101 -5.25 -10.24 11.57
C ASN A 101 -6.56 -10.78 11.00
N ASN A 102 -6.50 -11.39 9.82
CA ASN A 102 -7.65 -11.95 9.12
C ASN A 102 -8.82 -10.94 8.99
N GLY A 103 -8.48 -9.70 8.63
CA GLY A 103 -9.38 -8.57 8.62
C GLY A 103 -9.08 -7.57 7.52
N TYR A 104 -9.69 -6.40 7.63
CA TYR A 104 -9.56 -5.32 6.66
C TYR A 104 -9.50 -3.95 7.33
N VAL A 105 -8.94 -3.00 6.60
CA VAL A 105 -8.97 -1.56 6.89
C VAL A 105 -9.34 -0.80 5.61
N ILE A 106 -10.14 0.25 5.73
CA ILE A 106 -10.51 1.15 4.64
C ILE A 106 -9.95 2.53 4.94
N LEU A 107 -9.10 3.03 4.04
CA LEU A 107 -8.40 4.30 4.16
C LEU A 107 -8.92 5.27 3.10
N ARG A 108 -9.03 6.55 3.44
CA ARG A 108 -9.28 7.61 2.46
C ARG A 108 -8.30 8.76 2.61
N PHE A 109 -7.75 9.22 1.50
CA PHE A 109 -6.94 10.44 1.43
C PHE A 109 -7.23 11.19 0.14
N ARG A 110 -6.91 12.48 0.14
CA ARG A 110 -6.89 13.30 -1.07
C ARG A 110 -5.46 13.26 -1.61
N ALA A 111 -5.29 12.93 -2.88
CA ALA A 111 -4.00 12.88 -3.53
C ALA A 111 -3.57 14.29 -3.99
N ASP A 112 -3.35 15.22 -3.06
CA ASP A 112 -3.02 16.63 -3.29
C ASP A 112 -1.51 16.96 -3.21
N ASN A 113 -0.67 15.95 -2.99
CA ASN A 113 0.79 16.08 -2.91
C ASN A 113 1.45 15.30 -4.08
N PRO A 114 1.79 15.94 -5.20
CA PRO A 114 2.38 15.26 -6.35
C PRO A 114 3.75 14.67 -6.02
N GLY A 115 3.99 13.41 -6.42
CA GLY A 115 5.19 12.69 -6.02
C GLY A 115 5.10 11.18 -6.14
N PHE A 116 6.18 10.51 -5.76
CA PHE A 116 6.25 9.06 -5.62
C PHE A 116 6.28 8.71 -4.13
N TRP A 117 5.19 8.12 -3.63
CA TRP A 117 4.98 7.91 -2.21
C TRP A 117 4.95 6.43 -1.87
N LEU A 118 5.90 5.99 -1.03
CA LEU A 118 5.99 4.61 -0.60
C LEU A 118 4.82 4.28 0.36
N PHE A 119 4.07 3.23 0.03
CA PHE A 119 3.06 2.65 0.89
C PHE A 119 3.48 1.23 1.26
N HIS A 120 3.75 0.98 2.53
CA HIS A 120 4.43 -0.25 2.92
C HIS A 120 4.05 -0.73 4.32
N CYS A 121 4.26 -2.03 4.54
CA CYS A 121 4.28 -2.55 5.90
C CYS A 121 5.48 -1.97 6.66
N HIS A 122 5.23 -1.42 7.84
CA HIS A 122 6.21 -0.80 8.72
C HIS A 122 6.91 -1.82 9.64
N PHE A 123 7.00 -3.07 9.18
CA PHE A 123 7.81 -4.13 9.77
C PHE A 123 9.00 -4.38 8.83
N LEU A 124 10.22 -4.18 9.31
CA LEU A 124 11.42 -4.13 8.46
C LEU A 124 11.59 -5.39 7.59
N PHE A 125 11.31 -6.56 8.16
CA PHE A 125 11.36 -7.81 7.39
C PHE A 125 10.34 -7.82 6.24
N HIS A 126 9.10 -7.36 6.48
CA HIS A 126 8.02 -7.36 5.49
C HIS A 126 8.27 -6.38 4.34
N ILE A 127 8.80 -5.18 4.62
CA ILE A 127 9.21 -4.26 3.56
C ILE A 127 10.34 -4.87 2.71
N VAL A 128 11.34 -5.53 3.31
CA VAL A 128 12.44 -6.14 2.55
C VAL A 128 11.97 -7.27 1.65
N ILE A 129 11.07 -8.14 2.12
CA ILE A 129 10.51 -9.22 1.30
C ILE A 129 9.45 -8.73 0.29
N GLY A 130 9.12 -7.44 0.27
CA GLY A 130 8.37 -6.81 -0.82
C GLY A 130 6.94 -6.37 -0.51
N MET A 131 6.52 -6.35 0.76
CA MET A 131 5.20 -5.87 1.19
C MET A 131 5.13 -4.33 1.14
N ASN A 132 5.22 -3.79 -0.08
CA ASN A 132 5.25 -2.38 -0.41
C ASN A 132 4.76 -2.14 -1.86
N LEU A 133 4.30 -0.92 -2.10
CA LEU A 133 3.99 -0.36 -3.41
C LEU A 133 4.28 1.14 -3.40
N VAL A 134 4.26 1.77 -4.57
CA VAL A 134 4.43 3.22 -4.73
C VAL A 134 3.17 3.83 -5.32
N PHE A 135 2.63 4.85 -4.68
CA PHE A 135 1.63 5.72 -5.29
C PHE A 135 2.34 6.84 -6.05
N HIS A 136 2.11 6.91 -7.36
CA HIS A 136 2.57 8.01 -8.19
C HIS A 136 1.41 8.99 -8.37
N VAL A 137 1.50 10.16 -7.74
CA VAL A 137 0.46 11.18 -7.74
C VAL A 137 0.82 12.29 -8.70
N GLY A 138 -0.07 12.57 -9.66
CA GLY A 138 0.14 13.58 -10.69
C GLY A 138 0.97 13.07 -11.86
N THR A 139 1.64 14.00 -12.52
CA THR A 139 2.52 13.77 -13.69
C THR A 139 3.89 14.38 -13.45
N GLN A 140 4.84 14.09 -14.34
CA GLN A 140 6.19 14.67 -14.28
C GLN A 140 6.20 16.21 -14.25
N HIS A 141 5.18 16.88 -14.81
CA HIS A 141 5.08 18.34 -14.83
C HIS A 141 4.60 18.92 -13.49
N ASP A 142 3.97 18.11 -12.64
CA ASP A 142 3.48 18.50 -11.31
C ASP A 142 4.58 18.40 -10.25
N LEU A 143 5.69 17.71 -10.56
CA LEU A 143 6.80 17.49 -9.63
C LEU A 143 7.71 18.72 -9.53
N PRO A 144 8.27 19.03 -8.34
CA PRO A 144 9.30 20.04 -8.21
C PRO A 144 10.57 19.62 -8.98
N PRO A 145 11.41 20.58 -9.41
CA PRO A 145 12.70 20.26 -10.01
C PRO A 145 13.57 19.49 -9.02
N VAL A 146 14.40 18.59 -9.54
CA VAL A 146 15.38 17.86 -8.74
C VAL A 146 16.35 18.87 -8.10
N PRO A 147 16.56 18.85 -6.77
CA PRO A 147 17.50 19.75 -6.11
C PRO A 147 18.93 19.65 -6.67
N GLU A 148 19.68 20.75 -6.60
CA GLU A 148 21.10 20.75 -6.98
C GLU A 148 21.88 19.78 -6.09
N GLY A 149 22.77 18.97 -6.69
CA GLY A 149 23.56 17.97 -5.96
C GLY A 149 22.78 16.77 -5.45
N PHE A 150 21.52 16.57 -5.89
CA PHE A 150 20.76 15.38 -5.51
C PHE A 150 21.47 14.11 -6.00
N PRO A 151 21.66 13.08 -5.13
CA PRO A 151 22.38 11.87 -5.49
C PRO A 151 21.77 11.16 -6.70
N LYS A 152 22.64 10.72 -7.60
CA LYS A 152 22.30 9.89 -8.75
C LYS A 152 22.56 8.42 -8.43
N CYS A 153 21.93 7.54 -9.21
CA CYS A 153 22.23 6.12 -9.14
C CYS A 153 23.72 5.88 -9.38
N GLY A 154 24.40 5.24 -8.42
CA GLY A 154 25.84 4.98 -8.46
C GLY A 154 26.66 5.82 -7.48
N ASP A 155 26.16 6.98 -7.03
CA ASP A 155 26.92 7.89 -6.16
C ASP A 155 27.26 7.31 -4.77
N HIS A 156 26.53 6.27 -4.34
CA HIS A 156 26.70 5.59 -3.05
C HIS A 156 27.19 4.14 -3.17
N LEU A 157 27.51 3.66 -4.38
CA LEU A 157 28.09 2.34 -4.54
C LEU A 157 29.59 2.41 -4.21
N PRO A 158 30.14 1.49 -3.40
CA PRO A 158 31.58 1.42 -3.22
C PRO A 158 32.25 1.16 -4.58
N PRO A 159 33.51 1.59 -4.78
CA PRO A 159 34.26 1.24 -5.98
C PRO A 159 34.22 -0.28 -6.16
N ILE A 160 33.81 -0.74 -7.35
CA ILE A 160 33.85 -2.16 -7.68
C ILE A 160 35.32 -2.53 -7.83
N MET A 161 35.94 -3.00 -6.75
CA MET A 161 37.27 -3.59 -6.80
C MET A 161 37.13 -5.02 -7.30
N PHE A 162 37.60 -5.28 -8.53
CA PHE A 162 37.84 -6.64 -8.99
C PHE A 162 39.07 -7.17 -8.25
N LEU A 163 38.87 -8.23 -7.46
CA LEU A 163 39.95 -9.05 -6.90
C LEU A 163 40.60 -9.89 -8.00
#